data_AF-A0AAE1M3I7-F1
#
_entry.id   AF-A0AAE1M3I7-F1
#
_cell.length_a   1.000
_cell.length_b   1.000
_cell.length_c   1.000
_cell.angle_alpha   90.00
_cell.angle_beta   90.00
_cell.angle_gamma   90.00
#
_symmetry.space_group_name_H-M   'P 1'
#
loop_
_entity.id
_entity.type
_entity.pdbx_description
1 polymer ?
#
loop_
_entity_poly.entity_id
_entity_poly.type
_entity_poly.pdbx_seq_one_letter_code
_entity_poly.pdbx_strand_id
1 'polypeptide(L)'
;MATYKQLQREPAFRELLSKRIATLQDLFDSSKDSAFIAIDTEHFPIASGKDRILHQVGLAHVRTLIQDSPETDVASRSTSRPCFQNFYNENKIRALTLNINIGKEKREEIVCLKGEGGVPTRRRHRFGREQQVDLENLEGIIVDFMQGCKGKANLVLMGFEMAAEWTYLSRHFARAVPFFSAWVDLRDVCKDISLSVGVILGLISLLKIFGYHWKDIQPDRGDLGGGIADNAGDDAVCNLRVSQRSS
;
A
#
# COMPACT_ATOMS: atom_id res chain seq x y z
N MET A 1 -5.77 -6.18 -16.08
CA MET A 1 -4.51 -6.24 -15.32
C MET A 1 -3.38 -6.63 -16.26
N ALA A 2 -2.22 -5.99 -16.12
CA ALA A 2 -1.00 -6.34 -16.83
C ALA A 2 -0.51 -7.71 -16.36
N THR A 3 0.02 -8.50 -17.28
CA THR A 3 0.65 -9.79 -16.95
C THR A 3 2.15 -9.59 -16.70
N TYR A 4 2.76 -10.41 -15.84
CA TYR A 4 4.21 -10.39 -15.63
C TYR A 4 5.00 -10.48 -16.94
N LYS A 5 4.53 -11.31 -17.89
CA LYS A 5 5.15 -11.44 -19.23
C LYS A 5 5.12 -10.14 -20.05
N GLN A 6 4.09 -9.30 -19.85
CA GLN A 6 4.02 -7.99 -20.50
C GLN A 6 5.03 -7.01 -19.87
N LEU A 7 5.08 -6.97 -18.54
CA LEU A 7 6.00 -6.08 -17.81
C LEU A 7 7.47 -6.40 -18.09
N GLN A 8 7.83 -7.68 -18.24
CA GLN A 8 9.21 -8.10 -18.56
C GLN A 8 9.73 -7.62 -19.93
N ARG A 9 8.87 -7.09 -20.80
CA ARG A 9 9.29 -6.55 -22.11
C ARG A 9 9.95 -5.18 -21.97
N GLU A 10 9.63 -4.44 -20.92
CA GLU A 10 10.21 -3.13 -20.66
C GLU A 10 11.47 -3.28 -19.78
N PRO A 11 12.62 -2.70 -20.18
CA PRO A 11 13.89 -2.93 -19.47
C PRO A 11 13.85 -2.59 -17.97
N ALA A 12 13.27 -1.45 -17.60
CA ALA A 12 13.19 -0.99 -16.21
C ALA A 12 12.33 -1.95 -15.35
N PHE A 13 11.18 -2.37 -15.86
CA PHE A 13 10.34 -3.36 -15.19
C PHE A 13 11.01 -4.72 -15.11
N ARG A 14 11.69 -5.17 -16.18
CA ARG A 14 12.41 -6.45 -16.20
C ARG A 14 13.47 -6.50 -15.10
N GLU A 15 14.26 -5.44 -14.97
CA GLU A 15 15.29 -5.33 -13.92
C GLU A 15 14.68 -5.34 -12.52
N LEU A 16 13.63 -4.53 -12.29
CA LEU A 16 12.98 -4.50 -10.98
C LEU A 16 12.36 -5.86 -10.65
N LEU A 17 11.67 -6.49 -11.60
CA LEU A 17 11.02 -7.79 -11.41
C LEU A 17 12.00 -8.92 -11.04
N SER A 18 13.27 -8.84 -11.44
CA SER A 18 14.30 -9.80 -11.01
C SER A 18 14.84 -9.55 -9.61
N LYS A 19 14.55 -8.39 -8.99
CA LYS A 19 14.97 -8.01 -7.64
C LYS A 19 13.82 -8.15 -6.64
N ARG A 20 13.12 -9.30 -6.70
CA ARG A 20 12.02 -9.64 -5.79
C ARG A 20 12.56 -10.15 -4.46
N ILE A 21 12.06 -9.59 -3.37
CA ILE A 21 12.20 -10.09 -2.01
C ILE A 21 10.99 -10.98 -1.74
N ALA A 22 11.21 -12.28 -1.51
CA ALA A 22 10.13 -13.26 -1.36
C ALA A 22 10.15 -14.01 -0.03
N THR A 23 11.26 -13.94 0.72
CA THR A 23 11.41 -14.62 2.01
C THR A 23 11.46 -13.60 3.14
N LEU A 24 11.21 -14.08 4.36
CA LEU A 24 11.37 -13.26 5.55
C LEU A 24 12.83 -12.82 5.76
N GLN A 25 13.78 -13.72 5.52
CA GLN A 25 15.21 -13.44 5.69
C GLN A 25 15.68 -12.31 4.74
N ASP A 26 15.27 -12.35 3.47
CA ASP A 26 15.64 -11.32 2.49
C ASP A 26 15.04 -9.95 2.86
N LEU A 27 13.82 -9.95 3.41
CA LEU A 27 13.17 -8.72 3.89
C LEU A 27 13.94 -8.13 5.09
N PHE A 28 14.34 -8.99 6.03
CA PHE A 28 15.16 -8.60 7.17
C PHE A 28 16.52 -8.04 6.72
N ASP A 29 17.20 -8.69 5.78
CA ASP A 29 18.50 -8.21 5.29
C ASP A 29 18.38 -6.86 4.57
N SER A 30 17.32 -6.68 3.78
CA SER A 30 17.03 -5.40 3.11
C SER A 30 16.72 -4.27 4.11
N SER A 31 16.19 -4.57 5.29
CA SER A 31 15.86 -3.54 6.30
C SER A 31 17.09 -2.79 6.83
N LYS A 32 18.27 -3.42 6.74
CA LYS A 32 19.54 -2.88 7.26
C LYS A 32 20.03 -1.67 6.48
N ASP A 33 19.82 -1.64 5.16
CA ASP A 33 20.40 -0.63 4.26
C ASP A 33 19.37 0.04 3.33
N SER A 34 18.09 -0.37 3.39
CA SER A 34 17.04 0.19 2.55
C SER A 34 16.01 1.03 3.32
N ALA A 35 15.42 1.99 2.61
CA ALA A 35 14.14 2.60 2.96
C ALA A 35 13.01 1.86 2.22
N PHE A 36 11.77 2.06 2.66
CA PHE A 36 10.62 1.35 2.12
C PHE A 36 9.50 2.29 1.76
N ILE A 37 8.82 2.00 0.66
CA ILE A 37 7.60 2.68 0.25
C ILE A 37 6.53 1.66 -0.11
N ALA A 38 5.41 1.74 0.59
CA ALA A 38 4.21 1.01 0.23
C ALA A 38 3.39 1.81 -0.77
N ILE A 39 2.86 1.10 -1.76
CA ILE A 39 1.83 1.62 -2.67
C ILE A 39 0.57 0.76 -2.54
N ASP A 40 -0.57 1.43 -2.63
CA ASP A 40 -1.85 0.77 -2.76
C ASP A 40 -2.72 1.52 -3.78
N THR A 41 -3.49 0.77 -4.57
CA THR A 41 -4.30 1.35 -5.65
C THR A 41 -5.76 0.95 -5.57
N GLU A 42 -6.59 1.96 -5.46
CA GLU A 42 -8.02 1.81 -5.36
C GLU A 42 -8.67 2.10 -6.71
N HIS A 43 -9.49 1.16 -7.16
CA HIS A 43 -10.08 1.20 -8.50
C HIS A 43 -11.43 0.48 -8.55
N PHE A 44 -12.31 0.89 -9.45
CA PHE A 44 -13.62 0.25 -9.64
C PHE A 44 -13.86 -0.14 -11.11
N PRO A 45 -14.63 -1.22 -11.37
CA PRO A 45 -14.95 -1.61 -12.74
C PRO A 45 -15.93 -0.62 -13.37
N ILE A 46 -15.86 -0.35 -14.68
CA ILE A 46 -16.82 0.54 -15.37
C ILE A 46 -18.11 -0.20 -15.73
N ALA A 47 -17.99 -1.44 -16.21
CA ALA A 47 -19.09 -2.33 -16.59
C ALA A 47 -18.81 -3.76 -16.08
N SER A 48 -19.59 -4.76 -16.52
CA SER A 48 -19.32 -6.20 -16.27
C SER A 48 -17.98 -6.71 -16.87
N GLY A 49 -17.20 -5.83 -17.51
CA GLY A 49 -15.96 -6.12 -18.20
C GLY A 49 -14.66 -5.95 -17.38
N LYS A 50 -13.54 -6.03 -18.10
CA LYS A 50 -12.15 -5.93 -17.59
C LYS A 50 -11.68 -4.50 -17.34
N ASP A 51 -12.42 -3.50 -17.80
CA ASP A 51 -12.03 -2.10 -17.72
C ASP A 51 -12.33 -1.54 -16.33
N ARG A 52 -11.28 -0.98 -15.73
CA ARG A 52 -11.31 -0.43 -14.37
C ARG A 52 -10.76 0.99 -14.40
N ILE A 53 -11.38 1.86 -13.60
CA ILE A 53 -10.92 3.23 -13.40
C ILE A 53 -10.14 3.27 -12.11
N LEU A 54 -8.88 3.71 -12.20
CA LEU A 54 -8.12 4.15 -11.04
C LEU A 54 -8.73 5.43 -10.50
N HIS A 55 -9.08 5.45 -9.22
CA HIS A 55 -9.67 6.63 -8.60
C HIS A 55 -8.91 7.10 -7.36
N GLN A 56 -8.03 6.27 -6.79
CA GLN A 56 -7.19 6.69 -5.68
C GLN A 56 -5.86 5.91 -5.65
N VAL A 57 -4.79 6.60 -5.27
CA VAL A 57 -3.47 6.02 -5.03
C VAL A 57 -3.01 6.39 -3.63
N GLY A 58 -2.58 5.39 -2.87
CA GLY A 58 -1.97 5.56 -1.56
C GLY A 58 -0.47 5.34 -1.62
N LEU A 59 0.29 6.21 -0.96
CA LEU A 59 1.72 6.08 -0.79
C LEU A 59 2.07 6.22 0.70
N ALA A 60 2.90 5.33 1.21
CA ALA A 60 3.46 5.45 2.56
C ALA A 60 4.95 5.11 2.55
N HIS A 61 5.79 6.05 2.99
CA HIS A 61 7.24 5.88 3.07
C HIS A 61 7.70 5.83 4.52
N VAL A 62 8.60 4.89 4.81
CA VAL A 62 9.32 4.77 6.07
C VAL A 62 10.82 4.59 5.81
N ARG A 63 11.65 5.31 6.57
CA ARG A 63 13.11 5.31 6.35
C ARG A 63 13.78 3.99 6.74
N THR A 64 13.25 3.30 7.73
CA THR A 64 13.75 2.03 8.25
C THR A 64 12.59 1.32 8.91
N LEU A 65 12.44 0.03 8.65
CA LEU A 65 11.57 -0.82 9.46
C LEU A 65 12.30 -1.00 10.79
N ILE A 66 11.97 -0.17 11.79
CA ILE A 66 12.59 -0.28 13.11
C ILE A 66 12.16 -1.64 13.68
N GLN A 67 13.10 -2.51 14.02
CA GLN A 67 12.73 -3.72 14.76
C GLN A 67 12.29 -3.33 16.18
N ASP A 68 11.19 -3.91 16.64
CA ASP A 68 10.90 -3.93 18.06
C ASP A 68 12.05 -4.73 18.71
N SER A 69 13.03 -4.04 19.32
CA SER A 69 14.20 -4.68 19.93
C SER A 69 13.75 -5.74 20.96
N PRO A 70 14.21 -7.00 20.86
CA PRO A 70 13.92 -8.02 21.86
C PRO A 70 14.48 -7.67 23.25
N GLU A 71 15.47 -6.78 23.33
CA GLU A 71 16.17 -6.46 24.59
C GLU A 71 15.38 -5.49 25.49
N THR A 72 14.30 -4.90 24.99
CA THR A 72 13.42 -4.04 25.80
C THR A 72 12.26 -4.78 26.47
N ASP A 73 12.22 -6.12 26.33
CA ASP A 73 10.99 -6.90 26.51
C ASP A 73 10.81 -7.57 27.89
N VAL A 74 11.51 -7.08 28.93
CA VAL A 74 11.27 -7.56 30.32
C VAL A 74 10.79 -6.47 31.28
N ALA A 75 11.05 -5.19 31.01
CA ALA A 75 10.69 -4.10 31.94
C ALA A 75 9.58 -3.16 31.46
N SER A 76 9.22 -3.17 30.17
CA SER A 76 8.11 -2.35 29.66
C SER A 76 7.33 -3.07 28.58
N ARG A 77 6.72 -4.21 28.90
CA ARG A 77 5.48 -4.59 28.22
C ARG A 77 4.47 -3.51 28.55
N SER A 78 4.43 -2.46 27.73
CA SER A 78 3.29 -1.56 27.77
C SER A 78 2.08 -2.47 27.59
N THR A 79 1.17 -2.47 28.56
CA THR A 79 -0.14 -3.11 28.46
C THR A 79 -1.01 -2.43 27.40
N SER A 80 -0.45 -1.47 26.65
CA SER A 80 -1.13 -0.76 25.60
C SER A 80 -1.20 -1.63 24.35
N ARG A 81 -2.43 -1.79 23.87
CA ARG A 81 -2.74 -2.46 22.63
C ARG A 81 -2.03 -1.77 21.45
N PRO A 82 -1.48 -2.52 20.47
CA PRO A 82 -0.88 -1.89 19.29
C PRO A 82 -1.90 -0.99 18.58
N CYS A 83 -1.43 0.18 18.14
CA CYS A 83 -2.25 1.22 17.50
C CYS A 83 -1.54 1.78 16.27
N PHE A 84 -2.26 1.95 15.16
CA PHE A 84 -1.70 2.50 13.92
C PHE A 84 -1.26 3.95 14.06
N GLN A 85 -1.94 4.75 14.88
CA GLN A 85 -1.54 6.14 15.11
C GLN A 85 -0.16 6.23 15.77
N ASN A 86 0.11 5.37 16.76
CA ASN A 86 1.41 5.30 17.42
C ASN A 86 2.47 4.83 16.42
N PHE A 87 2.21 3.74 15.71
CA PHE A 87 3.10 3.23 14.67
C PHE A 87 3.46 4.31 13.63
N TYR A 88 2.47 5.05 13.13
CA TYR A 88 2.64 6.13 12.17
C TYR A 88 3.54 7.25 12.71
N ASN A 89 3.28 7.69 13.95
CA ASN A 89 3.99 8.79 14.58
C ASN A 89 5.43 8.40 14.97
N GLU A 90 5.61 7.24 15.61
CA GLU A 90 6.90 6.75 16.11
C GLU A 90 7.89 6.49 14.97
N ASN A 91 7.39 5.92 13.86
CA ASN A 91 8.21 5.61 12.68
C ASN A 91 8.36 6.81 11.73
N LYS A 92 7.77 7.97 12.07
CA LYS A 92 7.79 9.20 11.26
C LYS A 92 7.38 8.93 9.81
N ILE A 93 6.32 8.14 9.64
CA ILE A 93 5.85 7.71 8.33
C ILE A 93 5.37 8.92 7.56
N ARG A 94 5.80 9.02 6.30
CA ARG A 94 5.28 10.02 5.37
C ARG A 94 4.23 9.34 4.51
N ALA A 95 3.00 9.83 4.56
CA ALA A 95 1.91 9.26 3.79
C ALA A 95 1.24 10.33 2.91
N LEU A 96 0.77 9.90 1.74
CA LEU A 96 0.09 10.70 0.76
C LEU A 96 -1.03 9.88 0.12
N THR A 97 -2.24 10.42 0.16
CA THR A 97 -3.43 9.89 -0.53
C THR A 97 -3.78 10.81 -1.68
N LEU A 98 -3.77 10.28 -2.89
CA LEU A 98 -4.11 10.99 -4.12
C LEU A 98 -5.48 10.53 -4.60
N ASN A 99 -6.46 11.40 -4.46
CA ASN A 99 -7.80 11.22 -5.00
C ASN A 99 -7.82 11.73 -6.44
N ILE A 100 -8.11 10.84 -7.39
CA ILE A 100 -8.07 11.19 -8.80
C ILE A 100 -9.41 11.79 -9.20
N ASN A 101 -9.36 13.00 -9.74
CA ASN A 101 -10.52 13.69 -10.27
C ASN A 101 -11.11 12.87 -11.42
N ILE A 102 -12.35 12.42 -11.21
CA ILE A 102 -13.17 11.83 -12.26
C ILE A 102 -14.04 12.96 -12.79
N GLY A 103 -13.82 13.35 -14.04
CA GLY A 103 -14.61 14.39 -14.71
C GLY A 103 -16.11 14.14 -14.57
N LYS A 104 -16.88 15.22 -14.41
CA LYS A 104 -18.32 15.18 -14.08
C LYS A 104 -19.10 14.28 -15.05
N GLU A 105 -18.83 14.39 -16.35
CA GLU A 105 -19.46 13.57 -17.39
C GLU A 105 -19.20 12.07 -17.21
N LYS A 106 -17.94 11.68 -16.95
CA LYS A 106 -17.60 10.28 -16.65
C LYS A 106 -18.26 9.80 -15.36
N ARG A 107 -18.34 10.68 -14.35
CA ARG A 107 -19.00 10.34 -13.08
C ARG A 107 -20.49 10.10 -13.28
N GLU A 108 -21.15 10.95 -14.06
CA GLU A 108 -22.55 10.80 -14.44
C GLU A 108 -22.77 9.52 -15.27
N GLU A 109 -21.90 9.22 -16.22
CA GLU A 109 -21.91 7.97 -16.99
C GLU A 109 -21.81 6.73 -16.07
N ILE A 110 -20.89 6.72 -15.11
CA ILE A 110 -20.73 5.63 -14.14
C ILE A 110 -21.99 5.46 -13.28
N VAL A 111 -22.57 6.57 -12.81
CA VAL A 111 -23.81 6.55 -12.01
C VAL A 111 -24.98 6.01 -12.84
N CYS A 112 -25.11 6.44 -14.10
CA CYS A 112 -26.14 5.93 -15.01
C CYS A 112 -25.97 4.43 -15.28
N LEU A 113 -24.74 3.92 -15.42
CA LEU A 113 -24.46 2.51 -15.71
C LEU A 113 -24.62 1.59 -14.48
N LYS A 114 -24.42 2.10 -13.26
CA LYS A 114 -24.39 1.28 -12.03
C LYS A 114 -25.50 1.57 -11.02
N GLY A 115 -26.35 2.56 -11.28
CA GLY A 115 -27.34 3.04 -10.32
C GLY A 115 -26.69 3.71 -9.10
N GLU A 116 -27.38 3.68 -7.95
CA GLU A 116 -26.91 4.29 -6.67
C GLU A 116 -25.57 3.73 -6.15
N GLY A 117 -25.07 2.63 -6.72
CA GLY A 117 -23.78 2.01 -6.37
C GLY A 117 -22.55 2.63 -7.05
N GLY A 118 -22.57 3.94 -7.35
CA GLY A 118 -21.56 4.68 -8.13
C GLY A 118 -20.12 4.68 -7.58
N VAL A 119 -19.40 5.81 -7.69
CA VAL A 119 -18.03 5.92 -7.13
C VAL A 119 -18.10 5.66 -5.61
N PRO A 120 -17.41 4.63 -5.07
CA PRO A 120 -17.61 4.23 -3.68
C PRO A 120 -17.23 5.33 -2.69
N THR A 121 -18.11 5.61 -1.73
CA THR A 121 -17.80 6.50 -0.59
C THR A 121 -16.73 5.84 0.28
N ARG A 122 -15.62 6.55 0.48
CA ARG A 122 -14.44 6.05 1.18
C ARG A 122 -14.55 6.28 2.68
N ARG A 123 -13.88 5.42 3.44
CA ARG A 123 -13.58 5.67 4.85
C ARG A 123 -12.77 6.96 4.99
N ARG A 124 -12.93 7.61 6.14
CA ARG A 124 -12.26 8.88 6.44
C ARG A 124 -10.73 8.67 6.43
N HIS A 125 -10.03 9.53 5.69
CA HIS A 125 -8.56 9.60 5.66
C HIS A 125 -7.97 9.82 7.06
N ARG A 126 -6.92 9.07 7.41
CA ARG A 126 -6.29 9.14 8.74
C ARG A 126 -4.85 9.60 8.71
N PHE A 127 -4.07 9.17 7.72
CA PHE A 127 -2.62 9.28 7.76
C PHE A 127 -2.04 10.18 6.68
N GLY A 128 -1.25 11.17 7.11
CA GLY A 128 -0.55 12.06 6.18
C GLY A 128 -1.48 13.01 5.44
N ARG A 129 -1.11 13.37 4.21
CA ARG A 129 -1.84 14.36 3.42
C ARG A 129 -2.78 13.69 2.45
N GLU A 130 -3.95 14.29 2.25
CA GLU A 130 -4.88 13.94 1.20
C GLU A 130 -4.93 15.08 0.17
N GLN A 131 -4.91 14.74 -1.12
CA GLN A 131 -4.91 15.70 -2.21
C GLN A 131 -5.78 15.22 -3.37
N GLN A 132 -6.54 16.13 -3.98
CA GLN A 132 -7.21 15.90 -5.26
C GLN A 132 -6.23 16.16 -6.41
N VAL A 133 -6.23 15.30 -7.43
CA VAL A 133 -5.30 15.38 -8.56
C VAL A 133 -5.96 14.94 -9.86
N ASP A 134 -5.65 15.61 -10.97
CA ASP A 134 -6.04 15.12 -12.29
C ASP A 134 -5.11 14.00 -12.75
N LEU A 135 -5.63 13.02 -13.47
CA LEU A 135 -4.87 11.83 -13.88
C LEU A 135 -3.55 12.17 -14.61
N GLU A 136 -3.53 13.25 -15.38
CA GLU A 136 -2.37 13.77 -16.09
C GLU A 136 -1.23 14.28 -15.18
N ASN A 137 -1.57 14.76 -13.98
CA ASN A 137 -0.62 15.26 -12.99
C ASN A 137 -0.17 14.17 -11.99
N LEU A 138 -0.83 13.01 -12.01
CA LEU A 138 -0.62 11.93 -11.04
C LEU A 138 0.84 11.48 -10.98
N GLU A 139 1.44 11.15 -12.13
CA GLU A 139 2.82 10.67 -12.17
C GLU A 139 3.82 11.69 -11.62
N GLY A 140 3.63 12.98 -11.95
CA GLY A 140 4.46 14.06 -11.45
C GLY A 140 4.46 14.12 -9.92
N ILE A 141 3.28 14.08 -9.31
CA ILE A 141 3.16 14.13 -7.84
C ILE A 141 3.76 12.88 -7.17
N ILE A 142 3.58 11.70 -7.77
CA ILE A 142 4.19 10.45 -7.26
C ILE A 142 5.72 10.56 -7.29
N VAL A 143 6.29 11.03 -8.41
CA VAL A 143 7.73 11.23 -8.57
C VAL A 143 8.25 12.27 -7.58
N ASP A 144 7.57 13.40 -7.41
CA ASP A 144 7.95 14.44 -6.45
C ASP A 144 7.91 13.93 -5.00
N PHE A 145 6.90 13.11 -4.67
CA PHE A 145 6.84 12.45 -3.37
C PHE A 145 8.06 11.55 -3.14
N MET A 146 8.43 10.73 -4.14
CA MET A 146 9.59 9.84 -4.07
C MET A 146 10.91 10.61 -3.98
N GLN A 147 11.10 11.66 -4.77
CA GLN A 147 12.27 12.53 -4.69
C GLN A 147 12.37 13.24 -3.35
N GLY A 148 11.23 13.62 -2.78
CA GLY A 148 11.17 14.21 -1.45
C GLY A 148 11.55 13.22 -0.35
N CYS A 149 11.47 11.91 -0.58
CA CYS A 149 11.80 10.89 0.42
C CYS A 149 13.32 10.86 0.69
N LYS A 150 13.71 11.55 1.77
CA LYS A 150 15.07 11.49 2.30
C LYS A 150 15.30 10.12 2.94
N GLY A 151 16.34 9.41 2.51
CA GLY A 151 16.53 8.03 2.96
C GLY A 151 17.91 7.47 2.65
N LYS A 152 17.99 6.14 2.78
CA LYS A 152 19.16 5.36 2.40
C LYS A 152 19.24 5.27 0.86
N ALA A 153 20.35 4.75 0.33
CA ALA A 153 20.57 4.68 -1.12
C ALA A 153 19.55 3.78 -1.85
N ASN A 154 18.98 2.81 -1.14
CA ASN A 154 18.06 1.80 -1.68
C ASN A 154 16.62 2.10 -1.23
N LEU A 155 15.67 2.02 -2.17
CA LEU A 155 14.24 2.18 -1.91
C LEU A 155 13.49 0.92 -2.37
N VAL A 156 12.89 0.21 -1.43
CA VAL A 156 12.14 -1.02 -1.69
C VAL A 156 10.65 -0.70 -1.85
N LEU A 157 10.08 -1.11 -2.98
CA LEU A 157 8.64 -1.05 -3.22
C LEU A 157 7.92 -2.18 -2.46
N MET A 158 6.85 -1.85 -1.74
CA MET A 158 6.05 -2.82 -1.01
C MET A 158 4.57 -2.75 -1.40
N GLY A 159 3.91 -3.90 -1.38
CA GLY A 159 2.46 -3.99 -1.47
C GLY A 159 1.97 -5.34 -0.95
N PHE A 160 0.67 -5.52 -0.93
CA PHE A 160 0.02 -6.79 -0.60
C PHE A 160 -0.86 -7.19 -1.78
N GLU A 161 -0.59 -8.32 -2.44
CA GLU A 161 -1.26 -8.72 -3.68
C GLU A 161 -1.08 -7.72 -4.84
N MET A 162 0.18 -7.43 -5.20
CA MET A 162 0.58 -6.32 -6.08
C MET A 162 0.07 -6.34 -7.55
N ALA A 163 -0.82 -7.26 -7.94
CA ALA A 163 -1.24 -7.43 -9.32
C ALA A 163 -1.92 -6.17 -9.89
N ALA A 164 -2.71 -5.47 -9.07
CA ALA A 164 -3.34 -4.20 -9.46
C ALA A 164 -2.29 -3.09 -9.55
N GLU A 165 -1.43 -3.00 -8.54
CA GLU A 165 -0.38 -1.99 -8.40
C GLU A 165 0.53 -2.05 -9.62
N TRP A 166 1.01 -3.23 -10.02
CA TRP A 166 1.81 -3.40 -11.23
C TRP A 166 1.12 -2.89 -12.50
N THR A 167 -0.19 -3.08 -12.61
CA THR A 167 -0.98 -2.61 -13.75
C THR A 167 -1.00 -1.09 -13.80
N TYR A 168 -1.20 -0.42 -12.68
CA TYR A 168 -1.26 1.05 -12.66
C TYR A 168 0.11 1.68 -12.72
N LEU A 169 1.12 1.06 -12.11
CA LEU A 169 2.51 1.50 -12.13
C LEU A 169 3.07 1.48 -13.55
N SER A 170 2.75 0.44 -14.35
CA SER A 170 3.10 0.41 -15.79
C SER A 170 2.32 1.38 -16.65
N ARG A 171 1.04 1.65 -16.34
CA ARG A 171 0.16 2.44 -17.22
C ARG A 171 0.13 3.92 -16.94
N HIS A 172 0.29 4.32 -15.68
CA HIS A 172 0.01 5.69 -15.22
C HIS A 172 1.18 6.37 -14.53
N PHE A 173 2.17 5.62 -14.03
CA PHE A 173 3.30 6.21 -13.32
C PHE A 173 4.59 5.39 -13.46
N ALA A 174 4.94 5.05 -14.70
CA ALA A 174 6.11 4.23 -15.03
C ALA A 174 7.44 4.91 -14.68
N ARG A 175 7.48 6.25 -14.63
CA ARG A 175 8.65 7.02 -14.19
C ARG A 175 9.00 6.82 -12.71
N ALA A 176 8.10 6.21 -11.92
CA ALA A 176 8.41 5.79 -10.57
C ALA A 176 9.33 4.55 -10.52
N VAL A 177 9.28 3.68 -11.53
CA VAL A 177 9.99 2.38 -11.53
C VAL A 177 11.48 2.51 -11.26
N PRO A 178 12.22 3.44 -11.90
CA PRO A 178 13.67 3.56 -11.69
C PRO A 178 14.08 3.99 -10.29
N PHE A 179 13.14 4.47 -9.45
CA PHE A 179 13.44 4.79 -8.05
C PHE A 179 13.58 3.54 -7.19
N PHE A 180 13.03 2.39 -7.61
CA PHE A 180 13.01 1.19 -6.80
C PHE A 180 14.25 0.32 -7.02
N SER A 181 14.91 -0.05 -5.94
CA SER A 181 16.04 -0.97 -5.96
C SER A 181 15.60 -2.43 -5.87
N ALA A 182 14.45 -2.70 -5.26
CA ALA A 182 13.85 -4.02 -5.12
C ALA A 182 12.34 -3.89 -4.85
N TRP A 183 11.63 -5.01 -4.82
CA TRP A 183 10.21 -5.04 -4.46
C TRP A 183 9.83 -6.26 -3.64
N VAL A 184 8.76 -6.13 -2.85
CA VAL A 184 8.17 -7.22 -2.06
C VAL A 184 6.64 -7.21 -2.17
N ASP A 185 6.08 -8.38 -2.47
CA ASP A 185 4.67 -8.66 -2.20
C ASP A 185 4.60 -9.37 -0.85
N LEU A 186 4.03 -8.69 0.15
CA LEU A 186 3.98 -9.16 1.52
C LEU A 186 3.22 -10.48 1.65
N ARG A 187 2.34 -10.81 0.69
CA ARG A 187 1.69 -12.12 0.65
C ARG A 187 2.69 -13.26 0.50
N ASP A 188 3.82 -13.05 -0.18
CA ASP A 188 4.84 -14.09 -0.34
C ASP A 188 5.68 -14.27 0.91
N VAL A 189 6.04 -13.18 1.59
CA VAL A 189 6.69 -13.25 2.90
C VAL A 189 5.76 -13.92 3.92
N CYS A 190 4.46 -13.63 3.90
CA CYS A 190 3.49 -14.31 4.74
C CYS A 190 3.36 -15.80 4.40
N LYS A 191 3.47 -16.20 3.12
CA LYS A 191 3.52 -17.62 2.74
C LYS A 191 4.73 -18.30 3.37
N ASP A 192 5.91 -17.68 3.27
CA ASP A 192 7.16 -18.19 3.83
C ASP A 192 7.01 -18.48 5.34
N ILE A 193 6.37 -17.56 6.09
CA ILE A 193 6.07 -17.72 7.52
C ILE A 193 5.00 -18.81 7.76
N SER A 194 3.99 -18.91 6.89
CA SER A 194 2.82 -19.78 7.05
C SER A 194 2.93 -21.15 6.36
N LEU A 195 4.11 -21.51 5.84
CA LEU A 195 4.39 -22.85 5.26
C LEU A 195 4.06 -24.00 6.23
N SER A 196 3.94 -23.71 7.53
CA SER A 196 3.51 -24.63 8.59
C SER A 196 1.99 -24.73 8.80
N VAL A 197 1.16 -23.86 8.22
CA VAL A 197 -0.28 -23.73 8.52
C VAL A 197 -1.19 -23.81 7.28
N GLY A 198 -0.64 -23.68 6.07
CA GLY A 198 -1.37 -23.94 4.81
C GLY A 198 -2.48 -22.94 4.45
N VAL A 199 -2.64 -21.85 5.21
CA VAL A 199 -3.64 -20.80 4.95
C VAL A 199 -2.96 -19.46 4.78
N ILE A 200 -3.10 -18.87 3.59
CA ILE A 200 -2.63 -17.51 3.32
C ILE A 200 -3.72 -16.53 3.74
N LEU A 201 -3.45 -15.79 4.80
CA LEU A 201 -4.38 -14.82 5.36
C LEU A 201 -4.31 -13.49 4.59
N GLY A 202 -5.46 -12.85 4.39
CA GLY A 202 -5.50 -11.48 3.88
C GLY A 202 -4.96 -10.47 4.89
N LEU A 203 -4.65 -9.26 4.41
CA LEU A 203 -4.06 -8.16 5.19
C LEU A 203 -4.74 -7.92 6.55
N ILE A 204 -6.08 -7.78 6.56
CA ILE A 204 -6.85 -7.54 7.79
C ILE A 204 -6.69 -8.69 8.79
N SER A 205 -6.69 -9.93 8.31
CA SER A 205 -6.56 -11.12 9.16
C SER A 205 -5.17 -11.18 9.79
N LEU A 206 -4.13 -10.82 9.04
CA LEU A 206 -2.75 -10.73 9.55
C LEU A 206 -2.62 -9.66 10.64
N LEU A 207 -3.18 -8.47 10.40
CA LEU A 207 -3.14 -7.39 11.39
C LEU A 207 -3.84 -7.78 12.70
N LYS A 208 -4.97 -8.51 12.61
CA LYS A 208 -5.65 -9.05 13.80
C LYS A 208 -4.78 -10.03 14.57
N ILE A 209 -4.02 -10.89 13.89
CA ILE A 209 -3.06 -11.81 14.52
C ILE A 209 -1.96 -11.03 15.24
N PHE A 210 -1.51 -9.92 14.68
CA PHE A 210 -0.55 -9.02 15.33
C PHE A 210 -1.15 -8.19 16.49
N GLY A 211 -2.40 -8.46 16.90
CA GLY A 211 -3.04 -7.86 18.09
C GLY A 211 -3.81 -6.56 17.83
N TYR A 212 -3.90 -6.11 16.57
CA TYR A 212 -4.65 -4.90 16.23
C TYR A 212 -6.15 -5.07 16.42
N HIS A 213 -6.82 -4.00 16.86
CA HIS A 213 -8.28 -4.00 16.95
C HIS A 213 -8.92 -3.79 15.59
N TRP A 214 -10.10 -4.38 15.39
CA TRP A 214 -10.90 -4.09 14.20
C TRP A 214 -11.25 -2.61 14.08
N LYS A 215 -11.51 -1.88 15.18
CA LYS A 215 -11.77 -0.43 15.13
C LYS A 215 -10.55 0.39 14.74
N ASP A 216 -9.35 -0.16 14.90
CA ASP A 216 -8.11 0.52 14.51
C ASP A 216 -7.70 0.16 13.07
N ILE A 217 -8.01 -1.06 12.61
CA ILE A 217 -7.81 -1.46 11.20
C ILE A 217 -8.87 -0.80 10.31
N GLN A 218 -10.12 -0.79 10.77
CA GLN A 218 -11.29 -0.30 10.04
C GLN A 218 -12.16 0.62 10.91
N PRO A 219 -11.67 1.83 11.24
CA PRO A 219 -12.47 2.80 11.96
C PRO A 219 -13.70 3.19 11.14
N ASP A 220 -14.80 3.46 11.85
CA ASP A 220 -16.07 4.01 11.34
C ASP A 220 -16.75 3.16 10.24
N ARG A 221 -16.32 1.90 10.05
CA ARG A 221 -16.91 0.99 9.06
C ARG A 221 -18.34 0.65 9.48
N GLY A 222 -19.32 1.20 8.75
CA GLY A 222 -20.75 0.96 8.99
C GLY A 222 -21.44 1.99 9.88
N ASP A 223 -20.76 3.08 10.26
CA ASP A 223 -21.40 4.22 10.94
C ASP A 223 -22.16 5.10 9.93
N LEU A 224 -23.28 5.69 10.37
CA LEU A 224 -24.28 6.43 9.56
C LEU A 224 -23.75 7.66 8.78
N GLY A 225 -22.46 7.97 8.86
CA GLY A 225 -21.81 9.07 8.13
C GLY A 225 -20.46 8.73 7.49
N GLY A 226 -20.00 7.48 7.57
CA GLY A 226 -18.73 7.01 7.01
C GLY A 226 -18.91 6.17 5.75
N GLY A 227 -17.97 6.25 4.81
CA GLY A 227 -17.94 5.34 3.67
C GLY A 227 -17.51 3.92 4.07
N ILE A 228 -17.93 2.90 3.30
CA ILE A 228 -17.58 1.50 3.56
C ILE A 228 -16.33 1.04 2.81
N ALA A 229 -15.88 1.83 1.83
CA ALA A 229 -14.80 1.46 0.93
C ALA A 229 -13.44 1.90 1.50
N ASP A 230 -12.41 1.09 1.27
CA ASP A 230 -11.09 1.28 1.86
C ASP A 230 -10.39 2.54 1.30
N ASN A 231 -9.48 3.11 2.10
CA ASN A 231 -8.68 4.28 1.72
C ASN A 231 -7.26 3.81 1.41
N ALA A 232 -6.82 4.00 0.17
CA ALA A 232 -5.55 3.48 -0.32
C ALA A 232 -4.35 4.00 0.51
N GLY A 233 -4.40 5.25 0.98
CA GLY A 233 -3.31 5.79 1.80
C GLY A 233 -3.21 5.13 3.17
N ASP A 234 -4.35 4.83 3.79
CA ASP A 234 -4.39 4.12 5.07
C ASP A 234 -3.95 2.64 4.89
N ASP A 235 -4.32 2.01 3.79
CA ASP A 235 -3.91 0.63 3.48
C ASP A 235 -2.42 0.53 3.12
N ALA A 236 -1.85 1.56 2.47
CA ALA A 236 -0.40 1.66 2.29
C ALA A 236 0.35 1.71 3.64
N VAL A 237 -0.18 2.43 4.65
CA VAL A 237 0.38 2.40 6.02
C VAL A 237 0.24 1.01 6.64
N CYS A 238 -0.88 0.32 6.41
CA CYS A 238 -1.09 -1.05 6.87
C CYS A 238 -0.06 -2.03 6.29
N ASN A 239 0.27 -1.89 5.00
CA ASN A 239 1.31 -2.69 4.33
C ASN A 239 2.67 -2.50 5.02
N LEU A 240 3.06 -1.25 5.32
CA LEU A 240 4.29 -0.99 6.08
C LEU A 240 4.28 -1.69 7.44
N ARG A 241 3.15 -1.69 8.15
CA ARG A 241 3.09 -2.33 9.47
C ARG A 241 3.26 -3.83 9.42
N VAL A 242 2.65 -4.51 8.44
CA VAL A 242 2.83 -5.95 8.28
C VAL A 242 4.31 -6.29 8.07
N SER A 243 5.00 -5.53 7.23
CA SER A 243 6.43 -5.75 6.96
C SER A 243 7.31 -5.67 8.22
N GLN A 244 7.07 -4.69 9.10
CA GLN A 244 7.84 -4.50 10.33
C GLN A 244 7.63 -5.61 11.36
N ARG A 245 6.43 -6.21 11.42
CA ARG A 245 6.12 -7.29 12.37
C ARG A 245 6.48 -8.66 11.84
N SER A 246 6.73 -8.77 10.53
CA SER A 246 7.30 -9.97 9.92
C SER A 246 8.82 -10.01 10.14
N SER A 247 9.54 -8.90 9.90
CA SER A 247 11.01 -8.74 10.06
C SER A 247 11.51 -8.76 11.50
#